data_AF-A0A920FGF2-F1
#
_entry.id   AF-A0A920FGF2-F1
#
_cell.length_a   1.000
_cell.length_b   1.000
_cell.length_c   1.000
_cell.angle_alpha   90.00
_cell.angle_beta   90.00
_cell.angle_gamma   90.00
#
_symmetry.space_group_name_H-M   'P 1'
#
loop_
_entity.id
_entity.type
_entity.pdbx_description
1 polymer ?
#
loop_
_entity_poly.entity_id
_entity_poly.type
_entity_poly.pdbx_seq_one_letter_code
_entity_poly.pdbx_strand_id
1 'polypeptide(L)'
;MLRYILISTLILLFQSCTNNTSLVNQEETNVENDSNQLPSIDPLEAIEEEIIKNPNSINVYLKRALYYKEKREFSKAIEDINRALSITPDVSILQYHKAAILYEFAVQNRTSLF
;
A
#
# COMPACT_ATOMS: atom_id res chain seq x y z
N MET A 1 -39.20 -25.41 -5.60
CA MET A 1 -38.60 -26.43 -4.71
C MET A 1 -37.47 -27.24 -5.37
N LEU A 2 -37.46 -27.48 -6.70
CA LEU A 2 -36.41 -28.30 -7.36
C LEU A 2 -35.13 -27.55 -7.80
N ARG A 3 -35.09 -26.21 -7.69
CA ARG A 3 -33.96 -25.39 -8.18
C ARG A 3 -32.86 -25.13 -7.14
N TYR A 4 -33.15 -25.35 -5.85
CA TYR A 4 -32.16 -25.23 -4.76
C TYR A 4 -31.34 -26.52 -4.55
N ILE A 5 -31.84 -27.68 -5.01
CA ILE A 5 -31.14 -28.96 -4.91
C ILE A 5 -29.89 -28.97 -5.82
N LEU A 6 -29.95 -28.32 -6.99
CA LEU A 6 -28.84 -28.27 -7.94
C LEU A 6 -27.69 -27.33 -7.54
N ILE A 7 -27.96 -26.35 -6.67
CA ILE A 7 -26.93 -25.41 -6.17
C ILE A 7 -26.24 -25.98 -4.92
N SER A 8 -26.93 -26.83 -4.16
CA SER A 8 -26.36 -27.49 -2.97
C SER A 8 -25.32 -28.56 -3.30
N THR A 9 -25.39 -29.20 -4.47
CA THR A 9 -24.47 -30.28 -4.85
C THR A 9 -23.16 -29.80 -5.48
N LEU A 10 -23.03 -28.50 -5.78
CA LEU A 10 -21.82 -27.93 -6.38
C LEU A 10 -20.77 -27.47 -5.34
N ILE A 11 -21.13 -27.45 -4.05
CA ILE A 11 -20.26 -26.98 -2.94
C ILE A 11 -19.48 -28.14 -2.27
N LEU A 12 -19.69 -29.40 -2.68
CA LEU A 12 -19.10 -30.58 -2.03
C LEU A 12 -17.90 -31.22 -2.76
N LEU A 13 -17.23 -30.52 -3.68
CA LEU A 13 -16.08 -31.09 -4.43
C LEU A 13 -14.71 -30.41 -4.21
N PHE A 14 -14.48 -29.71 -3.08
CA PHE A 14 -13.13 -29.15 -2.81
C PHE A 14 -12.62 -29.26 -1.36
N GLN A 15 -13.07 -30.27 -0.60
CA GLN A 15 -12.45 -30.54 0.71
C GLN A 15 -12.28 -32.05 0.92
N SER A 16 -11.13 -32.57 0.48
CA SER A 16 -10.37 -33.67 1.12
C SER A 16 -9.03 -33.81 0.37
N CYS A 17 -7.98 -33.13 0.83
CA CYS A 17 -6.93 -33.63 1.73
C CYS A 17 -5.74 -34.25 0.98
N THR A 18 -4.59 -33.58 1.06
CA THR A 18 -3.30 -34.27 1.16
C THR A 18 -2.71 -33.91 2.52
N ASN A 19 -2.96 -34.77 3.51
CA ASN A 19 -2.10 -34.88 4.68
C ASN A 19 -0.94 -35.79 4.29
N ASN A 20 0.27 -35.26 4.26
CA ASN A 20 1.45 -36.04 4.59
C ASN A 20 2.16 -35.31 5.73
N THR A 21 2.08 -35.91 6.91
CA THR A 21 2.88 -35.59 8.07
C THR A 21 4.31 -36.05 7.78
N SER A 22 5.28 -35.15 7.91
CA SER A 22 6.65 -35.52 8.27
C SER A 22 7.23 -34.42 9.15
N LEU A 23 7.54 -34.78 10.40
CA LEU A 23 8.25 -33.93 11.35
C LEU A 23 9.72 -33.79 10.96
N VAL A 24 10.27 -32.63 11.33
CA VAL A 24 11.69 -32.27 11.40
C VAL A 24 12.37 -32.06 10.05
N ASN A 25 12.62 -30.80 9.71
CA ASN A 25 13.96 -30.24 9.76
C ASN A 25 13.87 -28.71 9.88
N GLN A 26 14.53 -28.17 10.90
CA GLN A 26 15.16 -26.88 10.75
C GLN A 26 16.09 -26.98 9.54
N GLU A 27 15.84 -26.16 8.54
CA GLU A 27 16.89 -25.56 7.72
C GLU A 27 16.58 -24.06 7.85
N GLU A 28 17.20 -23.36 8.80
CA GLU A 28 18.43 -22.64 8.48
C GLU A 28 18.43 -22.19 7.02
N THR A 29 17.69 -21.12 6.72
CA THR A 29 18.22 -20.22 5.68
C THR A 29 19.46 -19.60 6.30
N ASN A 30 20.56 -20.26 6.00
CA ASN A 30 21.92 -19.90 6.35
C ASN A 30 22.12 -18.40 6.41
N VAL A 31 22.54 -17.96 7.60
CA VAL A 31 23.42 -16.80 7.76
C VAL A 31 24.75 -17.17 7.10
N GLU A 32 24.81 -17.07 5.79
CA GLU A 32 26.04 -16.81 5.04
C GLU A 32 25.78 -15.46 4.35
N ASN A 33 25.97 -14.36 5.06
CA ASN A 33 27.19 -13.56 4.94
C ASN A 33 27.68 -13.44 3.49
N ASP A 34 26.83 -12.85 2.65
CA ASP A 34 27.33 -12.00 1.58
C ASP A 34 27.23 -10.54 2.05
N SER A 35 28.38 -9.91 2.03
CA SER A 35 28.71 -8.56 2.46
C SER A 35 27.59 -7.51 2.34
N ASN A 36 27.22 -6.90 3.48
CA ASN A 36 26.57 -5.59 3.59
C ASN A 36 25.44 -5.29 2.59
N GLN A 37 24.28 -5.90 2.78
CA GLN A 37 23.05 -5.33 2.26
C GLN A 37 22.05 -5.20 3.41
N LEU A 38 21.94 -3.97 3.94
CA LEU A 38 20.80 -3.59 4.76
C LEU A 38 19.55 -4.02 3.99
N PRO A 39 18.56 -4.71 4.62
CA PRO A 39 17.32 -5.04 3.93
C PRO A 39 16.82 -3.78 3.24
N SER A 40 16.51 -3.86 1.96
CA SER A 40 15.90 -2.73 1.25
C SER A 40 14.53 -2.51 1.87
N ILE A 41 14.48 -1.65 2.89
CA ILE A 41 13.25 -1.30 3.59
C ILE A 41 12.32 -0.70 2.54
N ASP A 42 11.09 -1.20 2.44
CA ASP A 42 10.09 -0.60 1.56
C ASP A 42 9.97 0.89 1.94
N PRO A 43 10.14 1.84 0.99
CA PRO A 43 10.02 3.25 1.31
C PRO A 43 8.69 3.59 2.01
N LEU A 44 7.62 2.85 1.74
CA LEU A 44 6.35 3.03 2.44
C LEU A 44 6.43 2.63 3.91
N GLU A 45 7.04 1.49 4.23
CA GLU A 45 7.22 1.01 5.61
C GLU A 45 8.03 2.04 6.45
N ALA A 46 9.11 2.57 5.88
CA ALA A 46 9.89 3.62 6.52
C ALA A 46 9.05 4.89 6.80
N ILE A 47 8.18 5.29 5.86
CA ILE A 47 7.27 6.42 6.04
C ILE A 47 6.24 6.13 7.13
N GLU A 48 5.69 4.92 7.19
CA GLU A 48 4.71 4.52 8.21
C GLU A 48 5.30 4.56 9.62
N GLU A 49 6.54 4.09 9.80
CA GLU A 49 7.25 4.25 11.07
C GLU A 49 7.40 5.73 11.48
N GLU A 50 7.70 6.61 10.54
CA GLU A 50 7.79 8.06 10.81
C GLU A 50 6.44 8.64 11.24
N ILE A 51 5.32 8.16 10.65
CA ILE A 51 3.97 8.57 11.06
C ILE A 51 3.68 8.11 12.49
N ILE A 52 4.06 6.88 12.85
CA ILE A 52 3.89 6.36 14.21
C ILE A 52 4.70 7.20 15.21
N LYS A 53 5.93 7.56 14.86
CA LYS A 53 6.82 8.37 15.71
C LYS A 53 6.33 9.82 15.84
N ASN A 54 5.79 10.40 14.77
CA ASN A 54 5.28 11.77 14.76
C ASN A 54 4.02 11.95 13.89
N PRO A 55 2.83 11.63 14.42
CA PRO A 55 1.57 11.64 13.67
C PRO A 55 1.04 13.04 13.35
N ASN A 56 1.72 14.10 13.79
CA ASN A 56 1.37 15.48 13.48
C ASN A 56 2.46 16.18 12.63
N SER A 57 3.35 15.42 12.01
CA SER A 57 4.35 15.99 11.10
C SER A 57 3.78 16.21 9.70
N ILE A 58 3.62 17.47 9.29
CA ILE A 58 3.22 17.80 7.92
C ILE A 58 4.16 17.21 6.86
N ASN A 59 5.45 17.10 7.18
CA ASN A 59 6.48 16.62 6.26
C ASN A 59 6.32 15.14 5.96
N VAL A 60 5.90 14.34 6.95
CA VAL A 60 5.75 12.89 6.77
C VAL A 60 4.53 12.59 5.89
N TYR A 61 3.42 13.31 6.08
CA TYR A 61 2.27 13.19 5.18
C TYR A 61 2.57 13.72 3.78
N LEU A 62 3.33 14.80 3.63
CA LEU A 62 3.83 15.23 2.32
C LEU A 62 4.68 14.15 1.65
N LYS A 63 5.60 13.52 2.41
CA LYS A 63 6.45 12.44 1.91
C LYS A 63 5.62 11.26 1.40
N ARG A 64 4.59 10.84 2.14
CA ARG A 64 3.68 9.77 1.71
C ARG A 64 2.82 10.16 0.51
N ALA A 65 2.36 11.42 0.45
CA ALA A 65 1.64 11.94 -0.70
C ALA A 65 2.49 11.87 -1.99
N LEU A 66 3.77 12.23 -1.90
CA LEU A 66 4.71 12.14 -3.03
C LEU A 66 4.97 10.69 -3.43
N TYR A 67 5.14 9.77 -2.47
CA TYR A 67 5.24 8.34 -2.74
C TYR A 67 4.02 7.83 -3.54
N TYR A 68 2.80 8.12 -3.08
CA TYR A 68 1.59 7.69 -3.80
C TYR A 68 1.43 8.37 -5.16
N LYS A 69 1.85 9.65 -5.28
CA LYS A 69 1.87 10.35 -6.57
C LYS A 69 2.78 9.63 -7.57
N GLU A 70 3.98 9.22 -7.16
CA GLU A 70 4.93 8.46 -7.99
C GLU A 70 4.37 7.10 -8.41
N LYS A 71 3.61 6.45 -7.53
CA LYS A 71 2.87 5.21 -7.83
C LYS A 71 1.60 5.43 -8.66
N ARG A 72 1.27 6.68 -9.02
CA ARG A 72 0.01 7.10 -9.69
C ARG A 72 -1.26 6.73 -8.91
N GLU A 73 -1.14 6.56 -7.60
CA GLU A 73 -2.26 6.35 -6.67
C GLU A 73 -2.79 7.70 -6.17
N PHE A 74 -3.23 8.55 -7.11
CA PHE A 74 -3.49 9.96 -6.83
C PHE A 74 -4.55 10.20 -5.74
N SER A 75 -5.57 9.34 -5.62
CA SER A 75 -6.57 9.47 -4.55
C SER A 75 -5.93 9.42 -3.15
N LYS A 76 -4.99 8.49 -2.93
CA LYS A 76 -4.26 8.39 -1.65
C LYS A 76 -3.31 9.57 -1.47
N ALA A 77 -2.64 10.00 -2.55
CA ALA A 77 -1.79 11.19 -2.51
C ALA A 77 -2.57 12.46 -2.11
N ILE A 78 -3.81 12.61 -2.61
CA ILE A 78 -4.70 13.73 -2.28
C ILE A 78 -5.16 13.65 -0.81
N GLU A 79 -5.44 12.45 -0.31
CA GLU A 79 -5.77 12.25 1.11
C GLU A 79 -4.64 12.71 2.02
N ASP A 80 -3.41 12.27 1.75
CA ASP A 80 -2.25 12.62 2.56
C ASP A 80 -1.89 14.11 2.48
N ILE A 81 -1.96 14.73 1.31
CA ILE A 81 -1.68 16.18 1.21
C ILE A 81 -2.76 17.00 1.93
N ASN A 82 -4.01 16.53 1.96
CA ASN A 82 -5.07 17.16 2.73
C ASN A 82 -4.86 16.97 4.24
N ARG A 83 -4.38 15.79 4.66
CA ARG A 83 -4.00 15.55 6.06
C ARG A 83 -2.90 16.52 6.50
N ALA A 84 -1.85 16.70 5.69
CA ALA A 84 -0.80 17.69 5.96
C ALA A 84 -1.35 19.12 6.11
N LEU A 85 -2.23 19.55 5.18
CA LEU A 85 -2.87 20.86 5.21
C LEU A 85 -3.85 21.04 6.39
N SER A 86 -4.44 19.96 6.91
CA SER A 86 -5.30 20.02 8.10
C SER A 86 -4.52 20.23 9.39
N ILE A 87 -3.26 19.79 9.44
CA ILE A 87 -2.37 19.97 10.60
C ILE A 87 -1.88 21.42 10.62
N THR A 88 -1.32 21.88 9.50
CA THR A 88 -0.89 23.27 9.34
C THR A 88 -1.55 23.85 8.09
N PRO A 89 -2.63 24.63 8.27
CA PRO A 89 -3.22 25.37 7.17
C PRO A 89 -2.25 26.38 6.56
N ASP A 90 -2.49 26.75 5.31
CA ASP A 90 -1.78 27.82 4.60
C ASP A 90 -0.26 27.64 4.42
N VAL A 91 0.17 26.40 4.20
CA VAL A 91 1.56 26.10 3.84
C VAL A 91 1.70 26.08 2.32
N SER A 92 2.36 27.09 1.75
CA SER A 92 2.47 27.27 0.29
C SER A 92 3.07 26.05 -0.43
N ILE A 93 4.06 25.38 0.17
CA ILE A 93 4.66 24.17 -0.44
C ILE A 93 3.67 23.01 -0.53
N LEU A 94 2.77 22.84 0.46
CA LEU A 94 1.73 21.82 0.42
C LEU A 94 0.66 22.16 -0.63
N GLN A 95 0.29 23.44 -0.75
CA GLN A 95 -0.64 23.89 -1.78
C GLN A 95 -0.07 23.65 -3.19
N TYR A 96 1.21 23.94 -3.40
CA TYR A 96 1.92 23.64 -4.64
C TYR A 96 1.86 22.15 -4.99
N HIS A 97 2.23 21.27 -4.04
CA HIS A 97 2.18 19.83 -4.27
C HIS A 97 0.75 19.32 -4.50
N LYS A 98 -0.24 19.84 -3.77
CA LYS A 98 -1.65 19.51 -4.00
C LYS A 98 -2.08 19.87 -5.42
N ALA A 99 -1.73 21.06 -5.90
CA ALA A 99 -2.04 21.48 -7.27
C ALA A 99 -1.39 20.55 -8.32
N ALA A 100 -0.12 20.18 -8.12
CA ALA A 100 0.58 19.26 -9.00
C ALA A 100 -0.07 17.86 -9.04
N ILE A 101 -0.41 17.30 -7.87
CA ILE A 101 -1.11 16.02 -7.75
C ILE A 101 -2.47 16.06 -8.47
N LEU A 102 -3.26 17.12 -8.26
CA LEU A 102 -4.57 17.28 -8.89
C LEU A 102 -4.47 17.43 -10.41
N TYR A 103 -3.45 18.13 -10.90
CA TYR A 103 -3.19 18.25 -12.33
C TYR A 103 -2.87 16.88 -12.94
N GLU A 104 -1.94 16.13 -12.36
CA GLU A 104 -1.58 14.78 -12.85
C GLU A 104 -2.77 13.81 -12.80
N PHE A 105 -3.57 13.86 -11.73
CA PHE A 105 -4.80 13.06 -11.61
C PHE A 105 -5.81 13.39 -12.71
N ALA A 106 -6.03 14.67 -12.98
CA ALA A 106 -6.92 15.10 -14.05
C ALA A 106 -6.44 14.67 -15.44
N VAL A 107 -5.12 14.73 -15.69
CA VAL A 107 -4.51 14.25 -16.94
C VAL A 107 -4.72 12.74 -17.10
N GLN A 108 -4.46 11.94 -16.04
CA GLN A 108 -4.67 10.48 -16.10
C GLN A 108 -6.12 10.14 -16.44
N ASN A 109 -7.09 10.76 -15.75
CA ASN A 109 -8.51 10.49 -15.97
C ASN A 109 -8.98 10.89 -17.38
N ARG A 110 -8.35 11.90 -18.00
CA ARG A 110 -8.63 12.23 -19.41
C ARG A 110 -8.08 11.18 -20.36
N THR A 111 -6.90 10.64 -20.09
CA THR A 111 -6.28 9.62 -20.96
C THR A 111 -6.97 8.26 -20.90
N SER A 112 -7.65 7.93 -19.80
CA SER A 112 -8.38 6.66 -19.63
C SER A 112 -9.75 6.62 -20.31
N LEU A 113 -10.18 7.72 -20.95
CA LEU A 113 -11.49 7.85 -21.58
C LEU A 113 -11.46 7.61 -23.11
N PHE A 114 -10.33 7.18 -23.65
CA PHE A 114 -10.12 6.81 -25.06
C PHE A 114 -9.62 5.37 -25.14
#